data_AF-A0A9D6T7K4-F1
#
_entry.id   AF-A0A9D6T7K4-F1
#
_cell.length_a   1.000
_cell.length_b   1.000
_cell.length_c   1.000
_cell.angle_alpha   90.00
_cell.angle_beta   90.00
_cell.angle_gamma   90.00
#
_symmetry.space_group_name_H-M   'P 1'
#
loop_
_entity.id
_entity.type
_entity.pdbx_description
1 polymer ?
#
loop_
_entity_poly.entity_id
_entity_poly.type
_entity_poly.pdbx_seq_one_letter_code
_entity_poly.pdbx_strand_id
1 'polypeptide(L)'
;MIAFDYTGADIPVRTDLRDAHRFIWEHLRSPGTWWTGRQRVAIAAESRNATACTLCHERKAALSPNAVSGSHDTLGEHGARLIAFTEAVMSNSEAAIARERAALRGVLSAASFVDVAAIIGAFNVADRVADATGIALDPMLEGMSVELRRELNLARFASSANTPGA
;
A
#
# COMPACT_ATOMS: atom_id res chain seq x y z
N MET A 1 2.36 22.47 3.71
CA MET A 1 2.44 21.02 3.44
C MET A 1 3.55 20.49 4.32
N ILE A 2 3.23 19.61 5.28
CA ILE A 2 4.22 19.09 6.22
C ILE A 2 5.05 18.04 5.47
N ALA A 3 6.35 18.29 5.33
CA ALA A 3 7.27 17.33 4.74
C ALA A 3 7.38 16.10 5.64
N PHE A 4 7.46 14.91 5.06
CA PHE A 4 7.73 13.68 5.81
C PHE A 4 9.06 13.82 6.59
N ASP A 5 9.01 13.68 7.92
CA ASP A 5 10.12 14.07 8.79
C ASP A 5 10.28 13.22 10.07
N TYR A 6 9.56 12.11 10.23
CA TYR A 6 9.72 11.18 11.38
C TYR A 6 9.71 11.85 12.78
N THR A 7 9.07 13.01 12.93
CA THR A 7 9.15 13.85 14.14
C THR A 7 8.49 13.19 15.36
N GLY A 8 7.72 12.11 15.17
CA GLY A 8 7.08 11.33 16.24
C GLY A 8 7.80 10.03 16.62
N ALA A 9 9.05 9.81 16.18
CA ALA A 9 9.81 8.60 16.51
C ALA A 9 10.42 8.69 17.90
N ASP A 10 10.35 7.61 18.69
CA ASP A 10 10.97 7.54 20.02
C ASP A 10 12.50 7.65 19.95
N ILE A 11 13.07 7.14 18.86
CA ILE A 11 14.51 7.18 18.58
C ILE A 11 14.75 8.08 17.36
N PRO A 12 15.67 9.04 17.43
CA PRO A 12 15.98 9.90 16.30
C PRO A 12 16.37 9.10 15.05
N VAL A 13 15.57 9.22 13.99
CA VAL A 13 15.92 8.69 12.66
C VAL A 13 17.00 9.58 12.04
N ARG A 14 18.10 8.95 11.63
CA ARG A 14 19.24 9.62 10.96
C ARG A 14 18.78 10.51 9.81
N THR A 15 19.45 11.64 9.64
CA THR A 15 19.10 12.67 8.63
C THR A 15 19.19 12.14 7.20
N ASP A 16 20.20 11.34 6.87
CA ASP A 16 20.37 10.77 5.53
C ASP A 16 19.23 9.82 5.13
N LEU A 17 18.72 9.01 6.07
CA LEU A 17 17.56 8.13 5.84
C LEU A 17 16.27 8.93 5.66
N ARG A 18 16.08 9.96 6.49
CA ARG A 18 14.96 10.89 6.41
C ARG A 18 14.93 11.63 5.08
N ASP A 19 16.08 12.12 4.61
CA ASP A 19 16.20 12.82 3.33
C ASP A 19 15.92 11.89 2.15
N ALA A 20 16.45 10.65 2.18
CA ALA A 20 16.18 9.65 1.16
C ALA A 20 14.69 9.29 1.07
N HIS A 21 14.04 9.07 2.22
CA HIS A 21 12.61 8.75 2.25
C HIS A 21 11.74 9.94 1.83
N ARG A 22 12.10 11.15 2.24
CA ARG A 22 11.43 12.38 1.79
C ARG A 22 11.51 12.54 0.28
N PHE A 23 12.69 12.32 -0.31
CA PHE A 23 12.87 12.36 -1.77
C PHE A 23 11.95 11.36 -2.48
N ILE A 24 11.92 10.11 -2.02
CA ILE A 24 11.03 9.08 -2.57
C ILE A 24 9.56 9.49 -2.43
N TRP A 25 9.15 10.00 -1.27
CA TRP A 25 7.77 10.40 -1.01
C TRP A 25 7.30 11.56 -1.88
N GLU A 26 8.17 12.56 -2.05
CA GLU A 26 7.99 13.69 -2.94
C GLU A 26 7.80 13.25 -4.40
N HIS A 27 8.61 12.27 -4.82
CA HIS A 27 8.53 11.70 -6.16
C HIS A 27 7.22 10.89 -6.36
N LEU A 28 6.80 10.12 -5.36
CA LEU A 28 5.56 9.34 -5.43
C LEU A 28 4.30 10.22 -5.49
N ARG A 29 4.26 11.31 -4.71
CA ARG A 29 3.11 12.23 -4.69
C ARG A 29 2.98 13.07 -5.97
N SER A 30 4.05 13.16 -6.75
CA SER A 30 4.04 13.85 -8.03
C SER A 30 3.33 13.00 -9.09
N PRO A 31 2.61 13.62 -10.05
CA PRO A 31 2.08 12.91 -11.20
C PRO A 31 3.19 12.13 -11.92
N GLY A 32 2.93 10.85 -12.20
CA GLY A 32 3.84 10.01 -12.95
C GLY A 32 3.65 10.10 -14.44
N THR A 33 4.64 9.63 -15.18
CA THR A 33 4.53 9.41 -16.64
C THR A 33 3.39 8.44 -16.98
N TRP A 34 3.18 7.41 -16.16
CA TRP A 34 2.22 6.32 -16.44
C TRP A 34 0.98 6.30 -15.54
N TRP A 35 1.06 6.94 -14.37
CA TRP A 35 0.02 6.86 -13.35
C TRP A 35 -0.24 8.25 -12.78
N THR A 36 -1.51 8.64 -12.75
CA THR A 36 -1.95 9.87 -12.06
C THR A 36 -1.71 9.77 -10.56
N GLY A 37 -1.62 10.90 -9.87
CA GLY A 37 -1.48 10.91 -8.40
C GLY A 37 -2.58 10.11 -7.70
N ARG A 38 -3.83 10.20 -8.18
CA ARG A 38 -4.96 9.40 -7.66
C ARG A 38 -4.70 7.90 -7.81
N GLN A 39 -4.28 7.44 -8.99
CA GLN A 39 -4.00 6.02 -9.22
C GLN A 39 -2.84 5.51 -8.36
N ARG A 40 -1.80 6.33 -8.15
CA ARG A 40 -0.67 5.98 -7.26
C ARG A 40 -1.13 5.80 -5.81
N VAL A 41 -1.96 6.72 -5.31
CA VAL A 41 -2.57 6.61 -3.97
C VAL A 41 -3.45 5.37 -3.86
N ALA A 42 -4.22 5.04 -4.90
CA ALA A 42 -5.06 3.85 -4.94
C ALA A 42 -4.24 2.54 -4.89
N ILE A 43 -3.08 2.46 -5.59
CA ILE A 43 -2.16 1.29 -5.50
C ILE A 43 -1.65 1.13 -4.06
N ALA A 44 -1.28 2.24 -3.44
CA ALA A 44 -0.81 2.25 -2.06
C ALA A 44 -1.89 1.81 -1.06
N ALA A 45 -3.11 2.30 -1.25
CA ALA A 45 -4.25 1.91 -0.42
C ALA A 45 -4.55 0.41 -0.57
N GLU A 46 -4.50 -0.13 -1.80
CA GLU A 46 -4.67 -1.58 -2.03
C GLU A 46 -3.55 -2.41 -1.38
N SER A 47 -2.32 -1.90 -1.38
CA SER A 47 -1.19 -2.56 -0.69
C SER A 47 -1.44 -2.69 0.82
N ARG A 48 -2.01 -1.66 1.45
CA ARG A 48 -2.41 -1.70 2.86
C ARG A 48 -3.59 -2.62 3.09
N ASN A 49 -4.60 -2.55 2.23
CA ASN A 49 -5.78 -3.40 2.28
C ASN A 49 -5.42 -4.90 2.20
N ALA A 50 -4.46 -5.28 1.35
CA ALA A 50 -3.98 -6.65 1.23
C ALA A 50 -3.43 -7.25 2.54
N THR A 51 -3.02 -6.43 3.51
CA THR A 51 -2.61 -6.91 4.84
C THR A 51 -3.77 -7.37 5.72
N ALA A 52 -4.99 -6.89 5.43
CA ALA A 52 -6.22 -7.25 6.12
C ALA A 52 -7.15 -8.12 5.27
N CYS A 53 -6.81 -8.38 3.99
CA CYS A 53 -7.65 -9.16 3.09
C CYS A 53 -7.82 -10.61 3.55
N THR A 54 -9.07 -11.04 3.70
CA THR A 54 -9.50 -12.36 4.16
C THR A 54 -8.91 -13.46 3.29
N LEU A 55 -9.09 -13.37 1.97
CA LEU A 55 -8.53 -14.35 1.03
C LEU A 55 -6.99 -14.40 1.08
N CYS A 56 -6.33 -13.26 1.28
CA CYS A 56 -4.87 -13.22 1.42
C CYS A 56 -4.41 -13.98 2.68
N HIS A 57 -5.10 -13.81 3.81
CA HIS A 57 -4.83 -14.57 5.03
C HIS A 57 -5.06 -16.06 4.85
N GLU A 58 -6.20 -16.46 4.28
CA GLU A 58 -6.53 -17.86 4.02
C GLU A 58 -5.51 -18.54 3.09
N ARG A 59 -5.14 -17.86 2.00
CA ARG A 59 -4.13 -18.35 1.05
C ARG A 59 -2.76 -18.50 1.71
N LYS A 60 -2.38 -17.56 2.58
CA LYS A 60 -1.10 -17.60 3.30
C LYS A 60 -1.06 -18.74 4.33
N ALA A 61 -2.19 -19.07 4.95
CA ALA A 61 -2.31 -20.17 5.90
C ALA A 61 -2.42 -21.56 5.23
N ALA A 62 -2.82 -21.63 3.97
CA ALA A 62 -3.04 -22.88 3.26
C ALA A 62 -1.74 -23.56 2.80
N LEU A 63 -1.71 -24.90 2.89
CA LEU A 63 -0.64 -25.74 2.33
C LEU A 63 -0.50 -25.58 0.81
N SER A 64 -1.62 -25.30 0.14
CA SER A 64 -1.67 -24.98 -1.29
C SER A 64 -2.46 -23.68 -1.47
N PRO A 65 -1.80 -22.52 -1.49
CA PRO A 65 -2.45 -21.22 -1.63
C PRO A 65 -3.37 -21.12 -2.86
N ASN A 66 -3.02 -21.83 -3.95
CA ASN A 66 -3.79 -21.82 -5.19
C ASN A 66 -5.06 -22.69 -5.13
N ALA A 67 -5.18 -23.59 -4.15
CA ALA A 67 -6.39 -24.38 -3.95
C ALA A 67 -7.51 -23.55 -3.28
N VAL A 68 -7.15 -22.47 -2.58
CA VAL A 68 -8.11 -21.57 -1.94
C VAL A 68 -8.65 -20.58 -2.98
N SER A 69 -9.92 -20.81 -3.34
CA SER A 69 -10.69 -19.95 -4.23
C SER A 69 -11.49 -18.93 -3.43
N GLY A 70 -11.64 -17.73 -3.98
CA GLY A 70 -12.40 -16.66 -3.35
C GLY A 70 -12.24 -15.36 -4.12
N SER A 71 -12.86 -14.30 -3.61
CA SER A 71 -12.65 -12.94 -4.10
C SER A 71 -11.81 -12.15 -3.11
N HIS A 72 -10.97 -11.29 -3.64
CA HIS A 72 -10.16 -10.38 -2.85
C HIS A 72 -11.02 -9.23 -2.31
N ASP A 73 -10.70 -8.78 -1.09
CA ASP A 73 -11.41 -7.68 -0.42
C ASP A 73 -10.97 -6.33 -0.97
N THR A 74 -11.06 -6.13 -2.29
CA THR A 74 -10.45 -4.98 -2.98
C THR A 74 -11.14 -3.64 -2.71
N LEU A 75 -10.37 -2.55 -2.85
CA LEU A 75 -10.88 -1.18 -2.87
C LEU A 75 -11.62 -0.83 -4.18
N GLY A 76 -11.46 -1.63 -5.25
CA GLY A 76 -12.19 -1.49 -6.51
C GLY A 76 -11.73 -0.32 -7.39
N GLU A 77 -10.72 0.44 -6.98
CA GLU A 77 -10.22 1.60 -7.73
C GLU A 77 -9.33 1.23 -8.93
N HIS A 78 -8.99 -0.06 -9.07
CA HIS A 78 -8.11 -0.60 -10.10
C HIS A 78 -8.69 -1.86 -10.76
N GLY A 79 -8.15 -2.21 -11.94
CA GLY A 79 -8.49 -3.46 -12.61
C GLY A 79 -7.97 -4.69 -11.85
N ALA A 80 -8.69 -5.81 -11.97
CA ALA A 80 -8.43 -7.06 -11.24
C ALA A 80 -6.98 -7.56 -11.33
N ARG A 81 -6.26 -7.31 -12.44
CA ARG A 81 -4.85 -7.70 -12.60
C ARG A 81 -3.89 -6.91 -11.71
N LEU A 82 -4.15 -5.62 -11.51
CA LEU A 82 -3.31 -4.77 -10.67
C LEU A 82 -3.52 -5.09 -9.19
N ILE A 83 -4.77 -5.37 -8.80
CA ILE A 83 -5.15 -5.85 -7.46
C ILE A 83 -4.43 -7.18 -7.17
N ALA A 84 -4.62 -8.18 -8.03
CA ALA A 84 -4.02 -9.51 -7.85
C ALA A 84 -2.48 -9.47 -7.75
N PHE A 85 -1.82 -8.62 -8.57
CA PHE A 85 -0.38 -8.43 -8.47
C PHE A 85 0.04 -7.76 -7.15
N THR A 86 -0.67 -6.71 -6.73
CA THR A 86 -0.40 -6.03 -5.46
C THR A 86 -0.48 -7.02 -4.31
N GLU A 87 -1.53 -7.82 -4.25
CA GLU A 87 -1.73 -8.83 -3.21
C GLU A 87 -0.70 -9.96 -3.26
N ALA A 88 -0.32 -10.39 -4.46
CA ALA A 88 0.75 -11.37 -4.63
C ALA A 88 2.07 -10.86 -4.02
N VAL A 89 2.42 -9.59 -4.28
CA VAL A 89 3.60 -8.94 -3.66
C VAL A 89 3.48 -8.92 -2.14
N MET A 90 2.32 -8.52 -1.61
CA MET A 90 2.08 -8.44 -0.15
C MET A 90 2.08 -9.82 0.54
N SER A 91 1.75 -10.89 -0.18
CA SER A 91 1.76 -12.26 0.35
C SER A 91 3.16 -12.83 0.61
N ASN A 92 4.20 -12.27 -0.03
CA ASN A 92 5.56 -12.82 -0.09
C ASN A 92 5.65 -14.25 -0.69
N SER A 93 4.64 -14.70 -1.45
CA SER A 93 4.70 -15.97 -2.18
C SER A 93 5.41 -15.80 -3.51
N GLU A 94 6.62 -16.35 -3.66
CA GLU A 94 7.38 -16.25 -4.92
C GLU A 94 6.59 -16.77 -6.13
N ALA A 95 5.86 -17.88 -5.96
CA ALA A 95 5.03 -18.47 -7.00
C ALA A 95 3.86 -17.55 -7.40
N ALA A 96 3.17 -16.95 -6.43
CA ALA A 96 2.09 -15.99 -6.72
C ALA A 96 2.65 -14.74 -7.41
N ILE A 97 3.77 -14.19 -6.91
CA ILE A 97 4.43 -13.03 -7.50
C ILE A 97 4.84 -13.33 -8.94
N ALA A 98 5.43 -14.49 -9.22
CA ALA A 98 5.85 -14.85 -10.57
C ALA A 98 4.66 -14.93 -11.54
N ARG A 99 3.57 -15.57 -11.11
CA ARG A 99 2.35 -15.71 -11.91
C ARG A 99 1.69 -14.37 -12.20
N GLU A 100 1.43 -13.57 -11.17
CA GLU A 100 0.73 -12.29 -11.34
C GLU A 100 1.62 -11.25 -12.01
N ARG A 101 2.94 -11.31 -11.84
CA ARG A 101 3.90 -10.51 -12.62
C ARG A 101 3.78 -10.81 -14.11
N ALA A 102 3.73 -12.09 -14.49
CA ALA A 102 3.57 -12.47 -15.89
C ALA A 102 2.22 -11.98 -16.44
N ALA A 103 1.14 -12.15 -15.68
CA ALA A 103 -0.19 -11.70 -16.06
C ALA A 103 -0.28 -10.16 -16.23
N LEU A 104 0.25 -9.39 -15.27
CA LEU A 104 0.20 -7.94 -15.31
C LEU A 104 1.10 -7.36 -16.42
N ARG A 105 2.26 -7.96 -16.67
CA ARG A 105 3.13 -7.60 -17.80
C ARG A 105 2.50 -7.89 -19.17
N GLY A 106 1.46 -8.72 -19.23
CA GLY A 106 0.67 -8.93 -20.44
C GLY A 106 -0.26 -7.76 -20.79
N VAL A 107 -0.52 -6.84 -19.85
CA VAL A 107 -1.45 -5.71 -20.03
C VAL A 107 -0.80 -4.34 -19.78
N LEU A 108 0.40 -4.29 -19.19
CA LEU A 108 1.16 -3.06 -18.96
C LEU A 108 2.46 -3.03 -19.76
N SER A 109 2.92 -1.82 -20.09
CA SER A 109 4.29 -1.62 -20.56
C SER A 109 5.29 -1.95 -19.44
N ALA A 110 6.53 -2.29 -19.81
CA ALA A 110 7.57 -2.57 -18.82
C ALA A 110 7.82 -1.39 -17.85
N ALA A 111 7.81 -0.17 -18.37
CA ALA A 111 7.98 1.04 -17.55
C ALA A 111 6.81 1.27 -16.60
N SER A 112 5.56 1.14 -17.08
CA SER A 112 4.36 1.27 -16.25
C SER A 112 4.29 0.19 -15.15
N PHE A 113 4.72 -1.04 -15.45
CA PHE A 113 4.84 -2.13 -14.47
C PHE A 113 5.88 -1.83 -13.39
N VAL A 114 7.06 -1.32 -13.76
CA VAL A 114 8.10 -0.95 -12.80
C VAL A 114 7.61 0.15 -11.86
N ASP A 115 6.88 1.15 -12.37
CA ASP A 115 6.25 2.18 -11.55
C ASP A 115 5.31 1.58 -10.48
N VAL A 116 4.47 0.60 -10.85
CA VAL A 116 3.60 -0.10 -9.89
C VAL A 116 4.42 -0.76 -8.78
N ALA A 117 5.45 -1.52 -9.14
CA ALA A 117 6.30 -2.21 -8.18
C ALA A 117 7.02 -1.22 -7.24
N ALA A 118 7.50 -0.09 -7.78
CA ALA A 118 8.14 0.96 -7.01
C ALA A 118 7.17 1.62 -6.02
N ILE A 119 5.92 1.88 -6.43
CA ILE A 119 4.88 2.42 -5.55
C ILE A 119 4.60 1.46 -4.39
N ILE A 120 4.34 0.18 -4.69
CA ILE A 120 4.08 -0.84 -3.65
C ILE A 120 5.25 -0.89 -2.66
N GLY A 121 6.49 -0.97 -3.15
CA GLY A 121 7.68 -1.06 -2.30
C GLY A 121 7.88 0.16 -1.40
N ALA A 122 7.72 1.37 -1.95
CA ALA A 122 7.97 2.60 -1.22
C ALA A 122 6.97 2.82 -0.06
N PHE A 123 5.69 2.50 -0.25
CA PHE A 123 4.71 2.55 0.84
C PHE A 123 4.98 1.52 1.93
N ASN A 124 5.41 0.31 1.54
CA ASN A 124 5.77 -0.75 2.48
C ASN A 124 6.98 -0.41 3.38
N VAL A 125 7.94 0.36 2.87
CA VAL A 125 9.09 0.84 3.67
C VAL A 125 8.62 1.87 4.71
N ALA A 126 7.81 2.84 4.29
CA ALA A 126 7.32 3.89 5.20
C ALA A 126 6.52 3.29 6.36
N ASP A 127 5.57 2.42 6.04
CA ASP A 127 4.71 1.76 7.03
C ASP A 127 5.54 0.91 8.01
N ARG A 128 6.49 0.09 7.51
CA ARG A 128 7.37 -0.73 8.35
C ARG A 128 8.27 0.08 9.27
N VAL A 129 8.81 1.20 8.81
CA VAL A 129 9.67 2.06 9.65
C VAL A 129 8.82 2.73 10.71
N ALA A 130 7.64 3.24 10.37
CA ALA A 130 6.73 3.85 11.34
C ALA A 130 6.34 2.85 12.45
N ASP A 131 5.91 1.65 12.06
CA ASP A 131 5.55 0.57 12.99
C ASP A 131 6.73 0.20 13.90
N ALA A 132 7.94 0.05 13.34
CA ALA A 132 9.13 -0.34 14.09
C ALA A 132 9.66 0.75 15.02
N THR A 133 9.34 2.03 14.76
CA THR A 133 9.85 3.18 15.53
C THR A 133 8.79 3.80 16.45
N GLY A 134 7.59 3.22 16.51
CA GLY A 134 6.52 3.66 17.41
C GLY A 134 5.83 4.96 16.97
N ILE A 135 6.01 5.40 15.73
CA ILE A 135 5.45 6.67 15.25
C ILE A 135 3.94 6.57 15.18
N ALA A 136 3.27 7.25 16.11
CA ALA A 136 1.84 7.39 16.08
C ALA A 136 1.39 8.25 14.88
N LEU A 137 0.16 8.00 14.41
CA LEU A 137 -0.50 8.90 13.49
C LEU A 137 -0.63 10.27 14.16
N ASP A 138 -0.22 11.33 13.46
CA ASP A 138 -0.34 12.71 13.98
C ASP A 138 -1.82 13.04 14.26
N PRO A 139 -2.19 13.47 15.48
CA PRO A 139 -3.60 13.70 15.85
C PRO A 139 -4.30 14.79 15.03
N MET A 140 -3.54 15.76 14.50
CA MET A 140 -4.10 16.82 13.65
C MET A 140 -4.39 16.28 12.26
N LEU A 141 -3.47 15.51 11.66
CA LEU A 141 -3.71 14.80 10.40
C LEU A 141 -4.83 13.78 10.51
N GLU A 142 -4.93 13.09 11.65
CA GLU A 142 -6.06 12.22 11.96
C GLU A 142 -7.36 13.00 11.94
N GLY A 143 -7.49 14.06 12.75
CA GLY A 143 -8.69 14.91 12.78
C GLY A 143 -9.05 15.50 11.41
N MET A 144 -8.07 15.97 10.65
CA MET A 144 -8.28 16.53 9.30
C MET A 144 -8.73 15.48 8.28
N SER A 145 -8.38 14.21 8.48
CA SER A 145 -8.75 13.14 7.55
C SER A 145 -10.07 12.45 7.90
N VAL A 146 -10.64 12.66 9.10
CA VAL A 146 -11.93 12.08 9.51
C VAL A 146 -13.04 12.40 8.49
N GLU A 147 -13.24 13.67 8.14
CA GLU A 147 -14.34 14.06 7.26
C GLU A 147 -14.16 13.52 5.85
N LEU A 148 -12.92 13.53 5.34
CA LEU A 148 -12.58 12.96 4.04
C LEU A 148 -12.77 11.43 4.02
N ARG A 149 -12.37 10.72 5.07
CA ARG A 149 -12.59 9.27 5.22
C ARG A 149 -14.08 8.94 5.26
N ARG A 150 -14.88 9.81 5.90
CA ARG A 150 -16.35 9.69 5.96
C ARG A 150 -16.98 9.90 4.58
N GLU A 151 -16.59 10.97 3.88
CA GLU A 151 -17.06 11.28 2.53
C GLU A 151 -16.74 10.16 1.53
N LEU A 152 -15.54 9.59 1.62
CA LEU A 152 -15.10 8.46 0.80
C LEU A 152 -15.65 7.11 1.28
N ASN A 153 -16.42 7.08 2.38
CA ASN A 153 -16.96 5.88 3.01
C ASN A 153 -15.89 4.80 3.26
N LEU A 154 -14.73 5.19 3.78
CA LEU A 154 -13.61 4.25 3.99
C LEU A 154 -13.86 3.25 5.12
N ALA A 155 -14.84 3.52 6.00
CA ALA A 155 -15.23 2.60 7.09
C ALA A 155 -15.75 1.25 6.56
N ARG A 156 -16.28 1.19 5.33
CA ARG A 156 -16.78 -0.04 4.70
C ARG A 156 -15.71 -1.11 4.45
N PHE A 157 -14.44 -0.72 4.51
CA PHE A 157 -13.32 -1.60 4.17
C PHE A 157 -12.78 -2.30 5.42
N ALA A 158 -12.37 -3.56 5.28
CA ALA A 158 -11.83 -4.35 6.39
C ALA A 158 -10.61 -3.70 7.07
N SER A 159 -9.80 -2.96 6.30
CA SER A 159 -8.64 -2.23 6.82
C SER A 159 -9.00 -1.08 7.77
N SER A 160 -10.26 -0.62 7.82
CA SER A 160 -10.69 0.44 8.72
C SER A 160 -10.51 0.06 10.20
N ALA A 161 -10.50 -1.24 10.52
CA ALA A 161 -10.20 -1.77 11.85
C ALA A 161 -8.80 -1.38 12.39
N ASN A 162 -7.86 -1.01 11.51
CA ASN A 162 -6.53 -0.55 11.88
C ASN A 162 -6.44 0.99 11.99
N THR A 163 -7.55 1.71 11.78
CA THR A 163 -7.61 3.16 11.92
C THR A 163 -7.97 3.50 13.37
N PRO A 164 -7.16 4.30 14.09
CA PRO A 164 -7.54 4.70 15.44
C PRO A 164 -8.86 5.49 15.44
N GLY A 165 -9.76 5.16 16.36
CA GLY A 165 -11.07 5.81 16.50
C GLY A 165 -12.16 5.40 15.50
N ALA A 166 -11.97 4.29 14.76
CA ALA A 166 -13.02 3.65 13.97
C ALA A 166 -14.10 2.97 14.82
#